data_AF-A0A1L9S5J2-F1
#
_entry.id   AF-A0A1L9S5J2-F1
#
_cell.length_a   1.000
_cell.length_b   1.000
_cell.length_c   1.000
_cell.angle_alpha   90.00
_cell.angle_beta   90.00
_cell.angle_gamma   90.00
#
_symmetry.space_group_name_H-M   'P 1'
#
loop_
_entity.id
_entity.type
_entity.pdbx_description
1 polymer ?
#
loop_
_entity_poly.entity_id
_entity_poly.type
_entity_poly.pdbx_seq_one_letter_code
_entity_poly.pdbx_strand_id
1 'polypeptide(L)'
;MSQATKAEHILDLVSITSIVQFIKRDWTGPVLDIPRNGNEHPSLTGFLVGRKWNANWESWGSLLLSYLSSRGLALKEKDWLSKQQKPPLLIQAHQIKDVIIPNCYGLRPEFIKALNLSPESRALDALRVGEKLLRIENALGVPGISLVLLPAITKFWHLHDDELLHLIEALQSKPHRHIVILANELNLWEWVGRYQKWHEKHTGEIPYT
;
A
#
# COMPACT_ATOMS: atom_id res chain seq x y z
N MET A 1 15.86 3.79 -19.25
CA MET A 1 15.94 2.51 -18.51
C MET A 1 15.63 2.82 -17.04
N SER A 2 14.53 2.30 -16.48
CA SER A 2 14.22 2.51 -15.06
C SER A 2 15.14 1.63 -14.22
N GLN A 3 15.91 2.23 -13.31
CA GLN A 3 16.76 1.49 -12.38
C GLN A 3 15.86 0.65 -11.46
N ALA A 4 16.16 -0.64 -11.30
CA ALA A 4 15.44 -1.49 -10.36
C ALA A 4 15.56 -0.94 -8.94
N THR A 5 14.45 -0.89 -8.20
CA THR A 5 14.48 -0.45 -6.80
C THR A 5 15.00 -1.59 -5.94
N LYS A 6 16.00 -1.30 -5.10
CA LYS A 6 16.55 -2.23 -4.11
C LYS A 6 15.96 -2.01 -2.72
N ALA A 7 16.00 -3.04 -1.87
CA ALA A 7 15.58 -2.98 -0.48
C ALA A 7 16.29 -1.87 0.32
N GLU A 8 17.61 -1.72 0.15
CA GLU A 8 18.41 -0.72 0.86
C GLU A 8 17.97 0.70 0.52
N HIS A 9 17.66 0.96 -0.76
CA HIS A 9 17.17 2.26 -1.21
C HIS A 9 15.81 2.64 -0.61
N ILE A 10 15.04 1.67 -0.11
CA ILE A 10 13.80 1.91 0.62
C ILE A 10 14.12 2.26 2.07
N LEU A 11 14.97 1.46 2.71
CA LEU A 11 15.36 1.64 4.11
C LEU A 11 16.11 2.97 4.34
N ASP A 12 16.94 3.40 3.39
CA ASP A 12 17.66 4.68 3.44
C ASP A 12 16.73 5.91 3.49
N LEU A 13 15.47 5.76 3.04
CA LEU A 13 14.47 6.82 3.09
C LEU A 13 13.68 6.85 4.40
N VAL A 14 13.82 5.83 5.25
CA VAL A 14 13.06 5.71 6.50
C VAL A 14 13.76 6.50 7.59
N SER A 15 13.12 7.59 8.01
CA SER A 15 13.54 8.37 9.18
C SER A 15 12.54 8.18 10.32
N ILE A 16 12.97 7.54 11.41
CA ILE A 16 12.17 7.35 12.63
C ILE A 16 11.60 8.67 13.12
N THR A 17 12.44 9.69 13.22
CA THR A 17 12.04 11.02 13.70
C THR A 17 10.93 11.61 12.83
N SER A 18 11.06 11.49 11.51
CA SER A 18 10.06 11.98 10.56
C SER A 18 8.75 11.22 10.69
N ILE A 19 8.79 9.89 10.87
CA ILE A 19 7.59 9.06 11.08
C ILE A 19 6.88 9.41 12.39
N VAL A 20 7.62 9.60 13.48
CA VAL A 20 7.04 10.02 14.77
C VAL A 20 6.37 11.39 14.65
N GLN A 21 7.02 12.34 13.99
CA GLN A 21 6.43 13.67 13.73
C GLN A 21 5.18 13.57 12.84
N PHE A 22 5.22 12.72 11.81
CA PHE A 22 4.09 12.46 10.93
C PHE A 22 2.88 11.93 11.69
N ILE A 23 3.06 10.94 12.57
CA ILE A 23 1.96 10.31 13.32
C ILE A 23 1.31 11.26 14.34
N LYS A 24 2.10 12.19 14.89
CA LYS A 24 1.62 13.20 15.84
C LYS A 24 0.76 14.28 15.18
N ARG A 25 0.79 14.39 13.85
CA ARG A 25 0.03 15.38 13.10
C ARG A 25 -1.31 14.80 12.66
N ASP A 26 -2.34 15.63 12.70
CA ASP A 26 -3.62 15.34 12.02
C ASP A 26 -3.50 15.64 10.52
N TRP A 27 -3.78 14.63 9.70
CA TRP A 27 -3.72 14.69 8.25
C TRP A 27 -5.08 14.73 7.58
N THR A 28 -6.19 14.70 8.35
CA THR A 28 -7.54 14.73 7.79
C THR A 28 -7.77 15.93 6.87
N GLY A 29 -7.53 17.16 7.37
CA GLY A 29 -7.62 18.39 6.57
C GLY A 29 -6.68 18.38 5.34
N PRO A 30 -5.36 18.21 5.53
CA PRO A 30 -4.42 18.16 4.41
C PRO A 30 -4.75 17.13 3.33
N VAL A 31 -5.34 15.97 3.68
CA VAL A 31 -5.75 14.95 2.72
C VAL A 31 -7.05 15.33 1.99
N LEU A 32 -7.97 16.04 2.65
CA LEU A 32 -9.20 16.55 2.03
C LEU A 32 -8.92 17.66 1.02
N ASP A 33 -7.92 18.49 1.28
CA ASP A 33 -7.53 19.62 0.43
C ASP A 33 -6.82 19.17 -0.87
N ILE A 34 -6.45 17.89 -0.98
CA ILE A 34 -5.82 17.35 -2.20
C ILE A 34 -6.84 17.36 -3.35
N PRO A 35 -6.55 18.06 -4.47
CA PRO A 35 -7.47 18.15 -5.59
C PRO A 35 -7.78 16.76 -6.15
N ARG A 36 -9.08 16.45 -6.26
CA ARG A 36 -9.55 15.22 -6.91
C ARG A 36 -9.87 15.50 -8.37
N ASN A 37 -9.29 14.73 -9.29
CA ASN A 37 -9.65 14.82 -10.70
C ASN A 37 -11.04 14.20 -10.89
N GLY A 38 -12.01 14.97 -11.40
CA GLY A 38 -13.43 14.56 -11.49
C GLY A 38 -13.70 13.35 -12.39
N ASN A 39 -12.73 12.97 -13.24
CA ASN A 39 -12.83 11.79 -14.11
C ASN A 39 -12.23 10.52 -13.48
N GLU A 40 -11.69 10.58 -12.26
CA GLU A 40 -10.99 9.48 -11.61
C GLU A 40 -11.79 8.94 -10.43
N HIS A 41 -11.76 7.61 -10.25
CA HIS A 41 -12.47 6.99 -9.13
C HIS A 41 -11.89 7.48 -7.79
N PRO A 42 -12.72 7.89 -6.80
CA PRO A 42 -12.25 8.46 -5.53
C PRO A 42 -11.25 7.59 -4.76
N SER A 43 -11.36 6.26 -4.89
CA SER A 43 -10.44 5.31 -4.26
C SER A 43 -9.08 5.18 -4.95
N LEU A 44 -8.87 5.82 -6.10
CA LEU A 44 -7.62 5.83 -6.86
C LEU A 44 -6.95 7.19 -6.88
N THR A 45 -7.67 8.26 -6.49
CA THR A 45 -7.19 9.65 -6.55
C THR A 45 -5.87 9.85 -5.81
N GLY A 46 -5.67 9.20 -4.65
CA GLY A 46 -4.42 9.27 -3.90
C GLY A 46 -3.19 8.82 -4.68
N PHE A 47 -3.32 7.67 -5.32
CA PHE A 47 -2.23 7.01 -6.03
C PHE A 47 -1.72 7.81 -7.24
N LEU A 48 -2.57 8.68 -7.79
CA LEU A 48 -2.25 9.50 -8.96
C LEU A 48 -1.61 10.84 -8.59
N VAL A 49 -1.99 11.41 -7.43
CA VAL A 49 -1.36 12.62 -6.90
C VAL A 49 0.10 12.35 -6.48
N GLY A 50 0.37 11.19 -5.89
CA GLY A 50 1.72 10.78 -5.46
C GLY A 50 2.77 10.65 -6.58
N ARG A 51 2.38 10.67 -7.86
CA ARG A 51 3.32 10.54 -9.00
C ARG A 51 3.89 11.85 -9.52
N LYS A 52 3.29 13.00 -9.20
CA LYS A 52 3.64 14.28 -9.86
C LYS A 52 4.55 15.21 -9.05
N TRP A 53 4.88 14.94 -7.78
CA TRP A 53 5.39 16.00 -6.90
C TRP A 53 6.69 15.68 -6.17
N ASN A 54 7.57 16.68 -6.18
CA ASN A 54 8.83 16.78 -5.45
C ASN A 54 8.61 16.71 -3.93
N ALA A 55 9.60 16.19 -3.22
CA ALA A 55 9.61 15.88 -1.80
C ALA A 55 9.57 17.10 -0.85
N ASN A 56 8.56 17.97 -0.97
CA ASN A 56 8.23 18.97 0.06
C ASN A 56 7.10 18.46 0.96
N TRP A 57 6.89 19.05 2.13
CA TRP A 57 5.95 18.63 3.18
C TRP A 57 4.47 18.45 2.74
N GLU A 58 4.04 19.11 1.65
CA GLU A 58 2.77 18.85 0.94
C GLU A 58 2.69 17.44 0.32
N SER A 59 3.83 16.75 0.19
CA SER A 59 3.93 15.36 -0.28
C SER A 59 3.40 14.35 0.72
N TRP A 60 3.51 14.56 2.04
CA TRP A 60 3.16 13.53 3.03
C TRP A 60 1.67 13.20 3.06
N GLY A 61 0.78 14.19 2.91
CA GLY A 61 -0.65 13.95 2.76
C GLY A 61 -0.95 13.14 1.49
N SER A 62 -0.24 13.44 0.39
CA SER A 62 -0.36 12.71 -0.88
C SER A 62 0.16 11.28 -0.79
N LEU A 63 1.29 11.07 -0.10
CA LEU A 63 1.84 9.74 0.18
C LEU A 63 0.87 8.96 1.06
N LEU A 64 0.30 9.58 2.11
CA LEU A 64 -0.71 8.96 2.97
C LEU A 64 -1.95 8.56 2.17
N LEU A 65 -2.45 9.44 1.31
CA LEU A 65 -3.61 9.13 0.49
C LEU A 65 -3.29 8.00 -0.52
N SER A 66 -2.09 7.98 -1.10
CA SER A 66 -1.61 6.87 -1.94
C SER A 66 -1.55 5.55 -1.16
N TYR A 67 -1.05 5.60 0.07
CA TYR A 67 -0.97 4.47 0.99
C TYR A 67 -2.35 3.91 1.33
N LEU A 68 -3.27 4.75 1.81
CA LEU A 68 -4.63 4.36 2.20
C LEU A 68 -5.43 3.82 1.02
N SER A 69 -5.24 4.40 -0.17
CA SER A 69 -5.87 3.94 -1.41
C SER A 69 -5.37 2.55 -1.80
N SER A 70 -4.05 2.37 -1.87
CA SER A 70 -3.42 1.11 -2.29
C SER A 70 -3.71 -0.01 -1.29
N ARG A 71 -3.50 0.25 0.01
CA ARG A 71 -3.75 -0.70 1.09
C ARG A 71 -5.23 -1.07 1.18
N GLY A 72 -6.14 -0.09 1.11
CA GLY A 72 -7.58 -0.32 1.11
C GLY A 72 -8.04 -1.17 -0.06
N LEU A 73 -7.49 -0.95 -1.25
CA LEU A 73 -7.81 -1.76 -2.43
C LEU A 73 -7.39 -3.22 -2.27
N ALA A 74 -6.20 -3.47 -1.73
CA ALA A 74 -5.73 -4.83 -1.45
C ALA A 74 -6.51 -5.53 -0.33
N LEU A 75 -6.97 -4.79 0.69
CA LEU A 75 -7.86 -5.34 1.72
C LEU A 75 -9.23 -5.73 1.13
N LYS A 76 -9.81 -4.87 0.29
CA LYS A 76 -11.06 -5.17 -0.42
C LYS A 76 -10.90 -6.39 -1.33
N GLU A 77 -9.75 -6.56 -1.98
CA GLU A 77 -9.47 -7.75 -2.79
C GLU A 77 -9.43 -9.01 -1.93
N LYS A 78 -8.73 -8.97 -0.79
CA LYS A 78 -8.68 -10.11 0.15
C LYS A 78 -10.08 -10.51 0.61
N ASP A 79 -10.91 -9.54 0.97
CA ASP A 79 -12.30 -9.77 1.36
C ASP A 79 -13.13 -10.34 0.19
N TRP A 80 -12.97 -9.79 -1.01
CA TRP A 80 -13.66 -10.27 -2.20
C TRP A 80 -13.28 -11.72 -2.53
N LEU A 81 -11.99 -12.07 -2.54
CA LEU A 81 -11.51 -13.44 -2.77
C LEU A 81 -12.03 -14.42 -1.73
N SER A 82 -12.07 -14.02 -0.46
CA SER A 82 -12.61 -14.86 0.61
C SER A 82 -14.10 -15.20 0.39
N LYS A 83 -14.90 -14.25 -0.11
CA LYS A 83 -16.31 -14.46 -0.45
C LYS A 83 -16.48 -15.37 -1.67
N GLN A 84 -15.52 -15.37 -2.59
CA GLN A 84 -15.49 -16.27 -3.73
C GLN A 84 -15.01 -17.69 -3.35
N GLN A 85 -14.71 -17.96 -2.07
CA GLN A 85 -14.07 -19.19 -1.60
C GLN A 85 -12.73 -19.48 -2.30
N LYS A 86 -12.08 -18.45 -2.85
CA LYS A 86 -10.79 -18.56 -3.50
C LYS A 86 -9.70 -18.23 -2.49
N PRO A 87 -8.57 -18.96 -2.49
CA PRO A 87 -7.46 -18.64 -1.60
C PRO A 87 -6.99 -17.19 -1.89
N PRO A 88 -6.65 -16.40 -0.85
CA PRO A 88 -6.04 -15.10 -1.05
C PRO A 88 -4.80 -15.23 -1.96
N LEU A 89 -4.59 -14.28 -2.88
CA LEU A 89 -3.43 -14.28 -3.82
C LEU A 89 -2.09 -14.40 -3.09
N LEU A 90 -2.07 -14.06 -1.80
CA LEU A 90 -0.91 -14.07 -0.93
C LEU A 90 -0.36 -15.46 -0.58
N ILE A 91 -1.04 -16.58 -0.90
CA ILE A 91 -0.67 -17.89 -0.30
C ILE A 91 -0.46 -19.08 -1.28
N GLN A 92 -0.79 -19.02 -2.58
CA GLN A 92 -0.67 -20.25 -3.40
C GLN A 92 0.18 -20.08 -4.67
N ALA A 93 1.43 -20.50 -4.56
CA ALA A 93 2.20 -21.01 -5.68
C ALA A 93 1.84 -22.49 -5.89
N HIS A 94 1.27 -22.85 -7.04
CA HIS A 94 1.34 -24.24 -7.49
C HIS A 94 2.68 -24.43 -8.20
N GLN A 95 3.54 -25.31 -7.69
CA GLN A 95 4.73 -25.76 -8.42
C GLN A 95 4.27 -26.66 -9.57
N ILE A 96 4.23 -26.11 -10.78
CA ILE A 96 4.19 -26.91 -11.99
C ILE A 96 5.53 -26.65 -12.69
N LYS A 97 6.42 -27.64 -12.65
CA LYS A 97 7.65 -27.73 -13.46
C LYS A 97 8.40 -26.39 -13.63
N ASP A 98 9.05 -25.94 -12.55
CA ASP A 98 10.00 -24.82 -12.52
C ASP A 98 9.46 -23.42 -12.85
N VAL A 99 8.14 -23.22 -12.90
CA VAL A 99 7.53 -21.89 -13.00
C VAL A 99 6.53 -21.68 -11.86
N ILE A 100 6.82 -20.73 -10.96
CA ILE A 100 5.87 -20.28 -9.94
C ILE A 100 4.84 -19.39 -10.64
N ILE A 101 3.68 -19.95 -10.98
CA ILE A 101 2.54 -19.19 -11.49
C ILE A 101 1.60 -18.91 -10.30
N PRO A 102 1.43 -17.63 -9.88
CA PRO A 102 0.37 -17.24 -8.95
C PRO A 102 -0.98 -17.83 -9.40
N ASN A 103 -1.68 -18.53 -8.50
CA ASN A 103 -2.86 -19.38 -8.79
C ASN A 103 -4.15 -18.60 -9.17
N CYS A 104 -4.01 -17.49 -9.88
CA CYS A 104 -5.03 -16.43 -9.97
C CYS A 104 -4.80 -15.46 -11.14
N TYR A 105 -3.96 -15.83 -12.12
CA TYR A 105 -3.86 -15.14 -13.41
C TYR A 105 -5.28 -15.01 -14.03
N GLY A 106 -5.90 -13.83 -13.91
CA GLY A 106 -7.25 -13.53 -14.41
C GLY A 106 -8.21 -12.89 -13.39
N LEU A 107 -8.00 -13.08 -12.08
CA LEU A 107 -8.94 -12.60 -11.06
C LEU A 107 -8.79 -11.11 -10.71
N ARG A 108 -7.58 -10.56 -10.89
CA ARG A 108 -7.35 -9.12 -10.66
C ARG A 108 -8.20 -8.25 -11.59
N PRO A 109 -8.23 -8.48 -12.92
CA PRO A 109 -9.16 -7.78 -13.79
C PRO A 109 -10.64 -7.93 -13.40
N GLU A 110 -11.05 -9.11 -12.93
CA GLU A 110 -12.43 -9.34 -12.46
C GLU A 110 -12.76 -8.54 -11.21
N PHE A 111 -11.84 -8.51 -10.24
CA PHE A 111 -11.98 -7.71 -9.03
C PHE A 111 -12.06 -6.21 -9.34
N ILE A 112 -11.16 -5.70 -10.20
CA ILE A 112 -11.15 -4.29 -10.63
C ILE A 112 -12.48 -3.94 -11.34
N LYS A 113 -12.98 -4.81 -12.23
CA LYS A 113 -14.30 -4.66 -12.85
C LYS A 113 -15.43 -4.68 -11.81
N ALA A 114 -15.37 -5.57 -10.82
CA ALA A 114 -16.38 -5.67 -9.77
C ALA A 114 -16.46 -4.41 -8.89
N LEU A 115 -15.38 -3.63 -8.82
CA LEU A 115 -15.35 -2.32 -8.16
C LEU A 115 -15.73 -1.16 -9.09
N ASN A 116 -16.20 -1.43 -10.32
CA ASN A 116 -16.44 -0.43 -11.37
C ASN A 116 -15.24 0.47 -11.64
N LEU A 117 -14.03 -0.04 -11.38
CA LEU A 117 -12.80 0.65 -11.70
C LEU A 117 -12.46 0.39 -13.15
N SER A 118 -12.11 1.44 -13.89
CA SER A 118 -11.54 1.29 -15.22
C SER A 118 -10.33 0.33 -15.12
N PRO A 119 -10.25 -0.74 -15.92
CA PRO A 119 -9.13 -1.69 -15.92
C PRO A 119 -7.82 -1.07 -16.44
N GLU A 120 -7.73 0.25 -16.54
CA GLU A 120 -6.49 0.98 -16.74
C GLU A 120 -5.37 0.45 -15.82
N SER A 121 -4.14 0.45 -16.35
CA SER A 121 -2.94 -0.02 -15.64
C SER A 121 -2.87 0.50 -14.20
N ARG A 122 -3.30 1.75 -13.98
CA ARG A 122 -3.28 2.47 -12.72
C ARG A 122 -3.95 1.74 -11.56
N ALA A 123 -5.14 1.16 -11.75
CA ALA A 123 -5.86 0.47 -10.68
C ALA A 123 -5.17 -0.85 -10.30
N LEU A 124 -4.69 -1.58 -11.32
CA LEU A 124 -3.92 -2.80 -11.14
C LEU A 124 -2.61 -2.54 -10.42
N ASP A 125 -1.97 -1.41 -10.69
CA ASP A 125 -0.70 -1.12 -10.07
C ASP A 125 -0.84 -0.55 -8.66
N ALA A 126 -1.89 0.21 -8.37
CA ALA A 126 -2.26 0.57 -6.99
C ALA A 126 -2.53 -0.69 -6.15
N LEU A 127 -3.23 -1.66 -6.75
CA LEU A 127 -3.48 -2.96 -6.13
C LEU A 127 -2.17 -3.69 -5.85
N ARG A 128 -1.26 -3.79 -6.83
CA ARG A 128 0.06 -4.41 -6.66
C ARG A 128 0.86 -3.78 -5.53
N VAL A 129 0.88 -2.44 -5.43
CA VAL A 129 1.54 -1.75 -4.32
C VAL A 129 0.88 -2.14 -2.99
N GLY A 130 -0.46 -2.12 -2.92
CA GLY A 130 -1.22 -2.56 -1.76
C GLY A 130 -0.89 -3.98 -1.31
N GLU A 131 -0.83 -4.94 -2.23
CA GLU A 131 -0.47 -6.33 -1.96
C GLU A 131 0.93 -6.44 -1.33
N LYS A 132 1.91 -5.69 -1.84
CA LYS A 132 3.27 -5.66 -1.28
C LYS A 132 3.29 -5.11 0.15
N LEU A 133 2.53 -4.04 0.41
CA LEU A 133 2.40 -3.47 1.76
C LEU A 133 1.78 -4.49 2.73
N LEU A 134 0.71 -5.18 2.32
CA LEU A 134 0.08 -6.23 3.13
C LEU A 134 0.99 -7.44 3.32
N ARG A 135 1.80 -7.81 2.32
CA ARG A 135 2.78 -8.90 2.43
C ARG A 135 3.83 -8.58 3.50
N ILE A 136 4.30 -7.35 3.57
CA ILE A 136 5.20 -6.89 4.65
C ILE A 136 4.51 -6.98 6.02
N GLU A 137 3.29 -6.44 6.15
CA GLU A 137 2.53 -6.48 7.41
C GLU A 137 2.33 -7.92 7.91
N ASN A 138 1.95 -8.83 7.00
CA ASN A 138 1.73 -10.24 7.34
C ASN A 138 3.04 -10.95 7.71
N ALA A 139 4.13 -10.73 6.96
CA ALA A 139 5.41 -11.39 7.21
C ALA A 139 6.08 -10.92 8.51
N LEU A 140 5.87 -9.65 8.91
CA LEU A 140 6.38 -9.11 10.16
C LEU A 140 5.43 -9.32 11.34
N GLY A 141 4.19 -9.74 11.10
CA GLY A 141 3.17 -9.95 12.14
C GLY A 141 2.71 -8.65 12.82
N VAL A 142 2.97 -7.48 12.23
CA VAL A 142 2.63 -6.17 12.78
C VAL A 142 1.73 -5.43 11.79
N PRO A 143 0.39 -5.44 11.99
CA PRO A 143 -0.52 -4.71 11.13
C PRO A 143 -0.20 -3.21 11.11
N GLY A 144 -0.27 -2.59 9.93
CA GLY A 144 0.05 -1.16 9.74
C GLY A 144 1.55 -0.80 9.77
N ILE A 145 2.47 -1.75 10.00
CA ILE A 145 3.92 -1.47 9.98
C ILE A 145 4.39 -0.89 8.65
N SER A 146 3.73 -1.25 7.56
CA SER A 146 4.01 -0.73 6.22
C SER A 146 3.95 0.82 6.13
N LEU A 147 3.26 1.49 7.06
CA LEU A 147 3.23 2.96 7.17
C LEU A 147 4.62 3.54 7.44
N VAL A 148 5.53 2.85 8.12
CA VAL A 148 6.90 3.35 8.34
C VAL A 148 7.68 3.51 7.03
N LEU A 149 7.22 2.84 5.97
CA LEU A 149 7.82 2.87 4.62
C LEU A 149 7.15 3.91 3.73
N LEU A 150 6.28 4.76 4.28
CA LEU A 150 5.56 5.81 3.56
C LEU A 150 6.48 6.73 2.72
N PRO A 151 7.66 7.17 3.19
CA PRO A 151 8.62 7.94 2.36
C PRO A 151 8.99 7.27 1.04
N ALA A 152 8.97 5.94 1.03
CA ALA A 152 9.43 5.13 -0.08
C ALA A 152 8.28 4.56 -0.93
N ILE A 153 7.02 4.90 -0.64
CA ILE A 153 5.87 4.24 -1.27
C ILE A 153 5.87 4.33 -2.80
N THR A 154 6.38 5.41 -3.38
CA THR A 154 6.51 5.58 -4.84
C THR A 154 7.47 4.58 -5.47
N LYS A 155 8.46 4.08 -4.70
CA LYS A 155 9.42 3.07 -5.15
C LYS A 155 8.86 1.65 -5.14
N PHE A 156 7.77 1.38 -4.41
CA PHE A 156 7.15 0.05 -4.34
C PHE A 156 6.62 -0.44 -5.68
N TRP A 157 6.34 0.47 -6.61
CA TRP A 157 6.01 0.10 -7.98
C TRP A 157 7.09 -0.77 -8.63
N HIS A 158 8.34 -0.33 -8.50
CA HIS A 158 9.51 -0.92 -9.15
C HIS A 158 10.26 -1.91 -8.25
N LEU A 159 9.72 -2.20 -7.06
CA LEU A 159 10.27 -3.18 -6.14
C LEU A 159 9.86 -4.58 -6.59
N HIS A 160 10.80 -5.38 -7.09
CA HIS A 160 10.53 -6.76 -7.49
C HIS A 160 10.30 -7.67 -6.27
N ASP A 161 9.72 -8.85 -6.48
CA ASP A 161 9.38 -9.76 -5.38
C ASP A 161 10.60 -10.25 -4.59
N ASP A 162 11.75 -10.47 -5.24
CA ASP A 162 13.00 -10.84 -4.56
C ASP A 162 13.50 -9.72 -3.65
N GLU A 163 13.45 -8.47 -4.12
CA GLU A 163 13.82 -7.29 -3.33
C GLU A 163 12.80 -7.00 -2.20
N LEU A 164 11.53 -7.36 -2.40
CA LEU A 164 10.53 -7.31 -1.34
C LEU A 164 10.84 -8.32 -0.23
N LEU A 165 11.29 -9.54 -0.58
CA LEU A 165 11.74 -10.53 0.39
C LEU A 165 12.98 -10.04 1.14
N HIS A 166 13.98 -9.52 0.43
CA HIS A 166 15.16 -8.90 1.05
C HIS A 166 14.79 -7.76 1.99
N LEU A 167 13.82 -6.92 1.63
CA LEU A 167 13.31 -5.84 2.49
C LEU A 167 12.68 -6.39 3.79
N ILE A 168 11.89 -7.46 3.69
CA ILE A 168 11.27 -8.10 4.86
C ILE A 168 12.34 -8.69 5.78
N GLU A 169 13.31 -9.42 5.23
CA GLU A 169 14.43 -9.99 5.98
C GLU A 169 15.27 -8.89 6.65
N ALA A 170 15.53 -7.80 5.93
CA ALA A 170 16.26 -6.65 6.45
C ALA A 170 15.51 -6.00 7.63
N LEU A 171 14.18 -5.86 7.57
CA LEU A 171 13.36 -5.33 8.67
C LEU A 171 13.35 -6.26 9.92
N GLN A 172 13.52 -7.56 9.73
CA GLN A 172 13.66 -8.54 10.83
C GLN A 172 15.07 -8.57 11.43
N SER A 173 16.08 -8.15 10.66
CA SER A 173 17.48 -8.16 11.08
C SER A 173 17.75 -7.16 12.22
N LYS A 174 18.80 -7.43 13.02
CA LYS A 174 19.17 -6.60 14.19
C LYS A 174 19.31 -5.10 13.86
N PRO A 175 19.95 -4.68 12.76
CA PRO A 175 20.09 -3.26 12.43
C PRO A 175 18.77 -2.49 12.33
N HIS A 176 17.71 -3.12 11.82
CA HIS A 176 16.43 -2.45 11.55
C HIS A 176 15.28 -2.87 12.47
N ARG A 177 15.53 -3.82 13.39
CA ARG A 177 14.51 -4.30 14.35
C ARG A 177 13.86 -3.18 15.16
N HIS A 178 14.58 -2.07 15.38
CA HIS A 178 14.06 -0.90 16.07
C HIS A 178 12.83 -0.27 15.36
N ILE A 179 12.71 -0.41 14.02
CA ILE A 179 11.55 0.04 13.25
C ILE A 179 10.30 -0.77 13.63
N VAL A 180 10.45 -2.09 13.81
CA VAL A 180 9.38 -2.99 14.23
C VAL A 180 8.95 -2.69 15.67
N ILE A 181 9.92 -2.42 16.56
CA ILE A 181 9.65 -2.03 17.95
C ILE A 181 8.86 -0.72 17.97
N LEU A 182 9.33 0.30 17.25
CA LEU A 182 8.67 1.59 17.14
C LEU A 182 7.23 1.46 16.61
N ALA A 183 7.01 0.62 15.60
CA ALA A 183 5.68 0.40 15.04
C ALA A 183 4.68 -0.13 16.09
N ASN A 184 5.13 -1.00 16.99
CA ASN A 184 4.33 -1.49 18.09
C ASN A 184 4.11 -0.41 19.16
N GLU A 185 5.16 0.33 19.54
CA GLU A 185 5.07 1.40 20.54
C GLU A 185 4.13 2.55 20.11
N LEU A 186 4.14 2.88 18.82
CA LEU A 186 3.26 3.90 18.23
C LEU A 186 1.84 3.40 17.94
N ASN A 187 1.55 2.12 18.25
CA ASN A 187 0.27 1.48 18.02
C ASN A 187 -0.23 1.66 16.57
N LEU A 188 0.66 1.46 15.59
CA LEU A 188 0.38 1.83 14.18
C LEU A 188 -0.85 1.13 13.61
N TRP A 189 -1.16 -0.08 14.06
CA TRP A 189 -2.37 -0.79 13.62
C TRP A 189 -3.65 0.03 13.92
N GLU A 190 -3.72 0.65 15.09
CA GLU A 190 -4.88 1.44 15.51
C GLU A 190 -4.92 2.77 14.74
N TRP A 191 -3.77 3.42 14.61
CA TRP A 191 -3.65 4.66 13.85
C TRP A 191 -4.04 4.46 12.38
N VAL A 192 -3.43 3.48 11.71
CA VAL A 192 -3.73 3.13 10.31
C VAL A 192 -5.18 2.69 10.19
N GLY A 193 -5.69 1.88 11.12
CA GLY A 193 -7.09 1.44 11.13
C GLY A 193 -8.09 2.60 11.19
N ARG A 194 -7.84 3.61 12.02
CA ARG A 194 -8.68 4.81 12.10
C ARG A 194 -8.66 5.61 10.80
N TYR A 195 -7.48 5.88 10.24
CA TYR A 195 -7.34 6.60 8.97
C TYR A 195 -7.90 5.84 7.78
N GLN A 196 -7.75 4.51 7.76
CA GLN A 196 -8.31 3.65 6.72
C GLN A 196 -9.84 3.71 6.73
N LYS A 197 -10.47 3.56 7.91
CA LYS A 197 -11.93 3.70 8.07
C LYS A 197 -12.42 5.08 7.67
N TRP A 198 -11.70 6.13 8.09
CA TRP A 198 -12.01 7.50 7.70
C TRP A 198 -11.94 7.65 6.17
N HIS A 199 -10.85 7.22 5.55
CA HIS A 199 -10.66 7.30 4.10
C HIS A 199 -11.75 6.53 3.33
N GLU A 200 -12.10 5.33 3.79
CA GLU A 200 -13.18 4.53 3.21
C GLU A 200 -14.53 5.21 3.32
N LYS A 201 -14.86 5.85 4.44
CA LYS A 201 -16.09 6.65 4.57
C LYS A 201 -16.14 7.80 3.56
N HIS A 202 -15.00 8.47 3.32
CA HIS A 202 -14.91 9.64 2.43
C HIS A 202 -14.63 9.29 0.95
N THR A 203 -14.50 8.00 0.63
CA THR A 203 -14.32 7.49 -0.74
C THR A 203 -15.34 6.42 -1.14
N GLY A 204 -16.08 5.85 -0.17
CA GLY A 204 -17.02 4.74 -0.33
C GLY A 204 -18.49 5.15 -0.45
N GLU A 205 -18.81 6.44 -0.37
CA GLU A 205 -20.18 6.96 -0.49
C GLU A 205 -20.30 7.99 -1.63
N ILE A 206 -20.01 7.58 -2.87
CA ILE A 206 -20.64 8.23 -4.02
C ILE A 206 -21.52 7.18 -4.70
N PRO A 207 -22.80 7.06 -4.31
CA PRO A 207 -23.76 6.37 -5.14
C PRO A 207 -23.89 7.17 -6.44
N TYR A 208 -23.46 6.58 -7.56
CA TYR A 208 -23.79 7.14 -8.87
C TYR A 208 -25.24 6.73 -9.18
N THR A 209 -26.14 7.71 -9.11
CA THR A 209 -27.44 7.69 -9.81
C THR A 209 -27.21 7.81 -11.31
#